data_AF-A0A4Q6CEI7-F1
#
_entry.id   AF-A0A4Q6CEI7-F1
#
_cell.length_a   1.000
_cell.length_b   1.000
_cell.length_c   1.000
_cell.angle_alpha   90.00
_cell.angle_beta   90.00
_cell.angle_gamma   90.00
#
_symmetry.space_group_name_H-M   'P 1'
#
loop_
_entity.id
_entity.type
_entity.pdbx_description
1 polymer ?
#
loop_
_entity_poly.entity_id
_entity_poly.type
_entity_poly.pdbx_seq_one_letter_code
_entity_poly.pdbx_strand_id
1 'polypeptide(L)'
;MPDNLSPAAATWFALPDHALLALEGPDSTAFAHAQFANDVAALAAGQWQWNAWLTPKGRVIALFALLKLAGDRLLLLLPDADPPAMQEQLQRFVFRRKVQVVRPSGLEVTASFAAPVSAAGARIGLAGDAIELDYGDGNEARSLRIAATTEAPAGTPEIDRWRASDLRHGLPRLGPAQREQWTPQQLSLERLNAFSVKKGCYPGQEIVARTHFLGKAKRGLALFQADATVASDADISDGQQTLGKVLSVAEGKGSALLLAVLPSDRGTATLYAEDVALRELPLVDGLHR
;
A
#
# COMPACT_ATOMS: atom_id res chain seq x y z
N MET A 1 -12.69 22.79 -39.31
CA MET A 1 -12.66 22.97 -37.85
C MET A 1 -12.18 21.67 -37.25
N PRO A 2 -11.06 21.62 -36.53
CA PRO A 2 -10.66 20.40 -35.86
C PRO A 2 -11.62 20.15 -34.69
N ASP A 3 -12.21 18.96 -34.66
CA ASP A 3 -13.05 18.49 -33.57
C ASP A 3 -12.25 18.52 -32.26
N ASN A 4 -12.57 19.49 -31.41
CA ASN A 4 -12.21 19.46 -29.99
C ASN A 4 -13.03 18.33 -29.33
N LEU A 5 -12.58 17.10 -29.49
CA LEU A 5 -12.94 16.04 -28.56
C LEU A 5 -12.30 16.40 -27.23
N SER A 6 -13.05 17.10 -26.36
CA SER A 6 -12.70 17.18 -24.94
C SER A 6 -12.42 15.75 -24.47
N PRO A 7 -11.28 15.49 -23.79
CA PRO A 7 -11.05 14.18 -23.20
C PRO A 7 -12.27 13.85 -22.33
N ALA A 8 -12.86 12.68 -22.54
CA ALA A 8 -13.99 12.23 -21.74
C ALA A 8 -13.62 12.42 -20.26
N ALA A 9 -14.48 13.13 -19.51
CA ALA A 9 -14.24 13.40 -18.11
C ALA A 9 -13.98 12.08 -17.38
N ALA A 10 -12.87 12.01 -16.63
CA ALA A 10 -12.53 10.81 -15.88
C ALA A 10 -13.69 10.43 -14.94
N THR A 11 -14.16 9.19 -15.02
CA THR A 11 -15.14 8.66 -14.06
C THR A 11 -14.43 8.35 -12.75
N TRP A 12 -14.87 8.99 -11.67
CA TRP A 12 -14.35 8.77 -10.34
C TRP A 12 -15.29 7.88 -9.53
N PHE A 13 -14.74 6.97 -8.75
CA PHE A 13 -15.48 6.11 -7.81
C PHE A 13 -14.85 6.19 -6.42
N ALA A 14 -15.68 6.03 -5.38
CA ALA A 14 -15.22 6.07 -3.99
C ALA A 14 -14.40 4.82 -3.65
N LEU A 15 -13.37 5.01 -2.82
CA LEU A 15 -12.57 3.93 -2.23
C LEU A 15 -12.84 3.88 -0.71
N PRO A 16 -13.94 3.26 -0.25
CA PRO A 16 -14.42 3.37 1.12
C PRO A 16 -13.47 2.78 2.17
N ASP A 17 -12.61 1.83 1.78
CA ASP A 17 -11.63 1.24 2.70
C ASP A 17 -10.40 2.13 2.91
N HIS A 18 -10.18 3.11 2.03
CA HIS A 18 -9.04 4.00 2.17
C HIS A 18 -9.35 5.08 3.19
N ALA A 19 -8.43 5.25 4.12
CA ALA A 19 -8.58 6.20 5.19
C ALA A 19 -7.36 7.12 5.31
N LEU A 20 -7.52 8.18 6.10
CA LEU A 20 -6.52 9.23 6.23
C LEU A 20 -6.12 9.44 7.68
N LEU A 21 -4.82 9.64 7.88
CA LEU A 21 -4.24 10.25 9.08
C LEU A 21 -3.33 11.39 8.67
N ALA A 22 -3.22 12.44 9.48
CA ALA A 22 -2.26 13.50 9.26
C ALA A 22 -1.35 13.68 10.47
N LEU A 23 -0.11 14.07 10.18
CA LEU A 23 0.84 14.57 11.16
C LEU A 23 0.98 16.07 10.91
N GLU A 24 0.69 16.87 11.93
CA GLU A 24 0.64 18.33 11.82
C GLU A 24 1.51 18.99 12.89
N GLY A 25 2.35 19.93 12.47
CA GLY A 25 3.26 20.69 13.34
C GLY A 25 4.72 20.55 12.93
N PRO A 26 5.58 21.46 13.42
CA PRO A 26 6.96 21.60 12.92
C PRO A 26 7.82 20.34 13.10
N ASP A 27 7.47 19.45 14.03
CA ASP A 27 8.21 18.20 14.24
C ASP A 27 7.65 17.02 13.42
N SER A 28 6.67 17.20 12.53
CA SER A 28 6.01 16.11 11.79
C SER A 28 6.98 15.26 10.97
N THR A 29 7.90 15.90 10.23
CA THR A 29 8.92 15.18 9.44
C THR A 29 9.87 14.40 10.34
N ALA A 30 10.39 15.03 11.41
CA ALA A 30 11.29 14.38 12.34
C ALA A 30 10.60 13.24 13.12
N PHE A 31 9.32 13.41 13.44
CA PHE A 31 8.48 12.40 14.07
C PHE A 31 8.30 11.18 13.16
N ALA A 32 7.79 11.40 11.96
CA ALA A 32 7.59 10.36 10.96
C ALA A 32 8.91 9.65 10.59
N HIS A 33 10.01 10.39 10.44
CA HIS A 33 11.32 9.82 10.14
C HIS A 33 11.80 8.87 11.25
N ALA A 34 11.49 9.16 12.51
CA ALA A 34 11.87 8.29 13.63
C ALA A 34 10.92 7.09 13.84
N GLN A 35 9.71 7.12 13.30
CA GLN A 35 8.70 6.07 13.52
C GLN A 35 8.56 5.12 12.34
N PHE A 36 8.53 5.64 11.12
CA PHE A 36 8.25 4.84 9.93
C PHE A 36 9.52 4.25 9.32
N ALA A 37 9.41 3.29 8.43
CA ALA A 37 10.55 2.50 7.94
C ALA A 37 11.32 3.18 6.80
N ASN A 38 10.71 4.11 6.07
CA ASN A 38 11.34 4.79 4.93
C ASN A 38 11.94 6.15 5.31
N ASP A 39 12.81 6.69 4.46
CA ASP A 39 13.50 7.96 4.67
C ASP A 39 12.57 9.15 4.44
N VAL A 40 11.92 9.60 5.51
CA VAL A 40 11.01 10.75 5.45
C VAL A 40 11.77 12.10 5.40
N ALA A 41 13.05 12.11 5.75
CA ALA A 41 13.83 13.34 5.72
C ALA A 41 14.22 13.70 4.27
N ALA A 42 14.49 12.68 3.46
CA ALA A 42 14.75 12.81 2.03
C ALA A 42 13.49 13.12 1.19
N LEU A 43 12.28 12.84 1.70
CA LEU A 43 11.03 13.13 1.01
C LEU A 43 10.85 14.65 0.84
N ALA A 44 10.71 15.11 -0.41
CA ALA A 44 10.53 16.53 -0.72
C ALA A 44 9.07 16.98 -0.53
N ALA A 45 8.85 18.26 -0.26
CA ALA A 45 7.48 18.82 -0.23
C ALA A 45 6.85 18.74 -1.63
N GLY A 46 5.56 18.41 -1.69
CA GLY A 46 4.85 18.12 -2.94
C GLY A 46 5.15 16.74 -3.51
N GLN A 47 5.79 15.85 -2.75
CA GLN A 47 6.01 14.46 -3.14
C GLN A 47 5.40 13.48 -2.15
N TRP A 48 5.25 12.24 -2.61
CA TRP A 48 4.81 11.12 -1.80
C TRP A 48 5.67 9.89 -2.04
N GLN A 49 5.74 9.01 -1.05
CA GLN A 49 6.44 7.74 -1.15
C GLN A 49 5.69 6.65 -0.38
N TRP A 50 5.93 5.39 -0.70
CA TRP A 50 5.48 4.29 0.15
C TRP A 50 6.25 4.28 1.46
N ASN A 51 5.56 3.92 2.53
CA ASN A 51 6.16 3.76 3.85
C ASN A 51 5.49 2.64 4.61
N ALA A 52 6.26 1.96 5.45
CA ALA A 52 5.76 0.97 6.38
C ALA A 52 5.94 1.45 7.82
N TRP A 53 5.02 1.08 8.71
CA TRP A 53 5.21 1.21 10.14
C TRP A 53 5.43 -0.16 10.75
N LEU A 54 6.45 -0.30 11.59
CA LEU A 54 6.90 -1.60 12.09
C LEU A 54 6.85 -1.69 13.62
N THR A 55 6.68 -2.91 14.11
CA THR A 55 6.96 -3.24 15.50
C THR A 55 8.46 -3.19 15.79
N PRO A 56 8.89 -3.10 17.06
CA PRO A 56 10.30 -3.24 17.43
C PRO A 56 10.96 -4.55 16.96
N LYS A 57 10.16 -5.59 16.67
CA LYS A 57 10.62 -6.87 16.13
C LYS A 57 10.68 -6.88 14.59
N GLY A 58 10.52 -5.73 13.94
CA GLY A 58 10.60 -5.60 12.48
C GLY A 58 9.40 -6.18 11.73
N ARG A 59 8.23 -6.25 12.38
CA ARG A 59 6.98 -6.76 11.78
C ARG A 59 6.10 -5.63 11.29
N VAL A 60 5.48 -5.77 10.13
CA VAL A 60 4.67 -4.73 9.50
C VAL A 60 3.34 -4.55 10.24
N ILE A 61 3.13 -3.35 10.79
CA ILE A 61 1.87 -2.90 11.39
C ILE A 61 0.96 -2.35 10.29
N ALA A 62 1.50 -1.49 9.42
CA ALA A 62 0.79 -0.85 8.32
C ALA A 62 1.71 -0.54 7.14
N LEU A 63 1.14 -0.52 5.94
CA LEU A 63 1.75 -0.05 4.69
C LEU A 63 0.87 1.07 4.13
N PHE A 64 1.46 2.21 3.76
CA PHE A 64 0.71 3.39 3.36
C PHE A 64 1.51 4.31 2.43
N ALA A 65 0.81 5.16 1.69
CA ALA A 65 1.43 6.27 0.98
C ALA A 65 1.58 7.45 1.94
N LEU A 66 2.80 7.97 2.10
CA LEU A 66 3.11 9.13 2.91
C LEU A 66 3.35 10.33 1.99
N LEU A 67 2.45 11.29 2.04
CA LEU A 67 2.49 12.53 1.27
C LEU A 67 3.11 13.63 2.14
N LYS A 68 4.07 14.37 1.61
CA LYS A 68 4.60 15.58 2.25
C LYS A 68 3.99 16.81 1.61
N LEU A 69 3.07 17.43 2.32
CA LEU A 69 2.40 18.65 1.89
C LEU A 69 3.23 19.87 2.32
N ALA A 70 2.77 21.07 1.95
CA ALA A 70 3.32 22.31 2.48
C ALA A 70 2.98 22.49 3.98
N GLY A 71 3.74 23.34 4.68
CA GLY A 71 3.39 23.77 6.04
C GLY A 71 3.48 22.68 7.11
N ASP A 72 4.60 21.94 7.15
CA ASP A 72 4.90 20.90 8.15
C ASP A 72 3.80 19.83 8.32
N ARG A 73 3.08 19.54 7.23
CA ARG A 73 1.99 18.60 7.19
C ARG A 73 2.36 17.36 6.39
N LEU A 74 2.21 16.20 7.02
CA LEU A 74 2.26 14.91 6.33
C LEU A 74 0.86 14.30 6.31
N LEU A 75 0.47 13.73 5.18
CA LEU A 75 -0.78 12.99 5.05
C LEU A 75 -0.45 11.52 4.78
N LEU A 76 -1.00 10.63 5.58
CA LEU A 76 -0.93 9.18 5.42
C LEU A 76 -2.22 8.73 4.75
N LEU A 77 -2.09 8.15 3.57
CA LEU A 77 -3.17 7.44 2.88
C LEU A 77 -3.04 5.95 3.20
N LEU A 78 -3.97 5.47 4.02
CA LEU A 78 -4.02 4.13 4.56
C LEU A 78 -4.97 3.29 3.69
N PRO A 79 -4.48 2.26 2.96
CA PRO A 79 -5.36 1.43 2.13
C PRO A 79 -6.32 0.55 2.95
N ASP A 80 -5.90 0.14 4.15
CA ASP A 80 -6.56 -0.91 4.94
C ASP A 80 -6.25 -0.85 6.47
N ALA A 81 -5.38 0.06 6.91
CA ALA A 81 -5.06 0.23 8.33
C ALA A 81 -6.17 1.00 9.06
N ASP A 82 -6.47 0.60 10.29
CA ASP A 82 -7.47 1.24 11.16
C ASP A 82 -6.96 2.61 11.67
N PRO A 83 -7.55 3.74 11.23
CA PRO A 83 -7.05 5.07 11.61
C PRO A 83 -7.18 5.37 13.10
N PRO A 84 -8.33 5.16 13.79
CA PRO A 84 -8.41 5.27 15.25
C PRO A 84 -7.29 4.51 15.98
N ALA A 85 -7.09 3.23 15.66
CA ALA A 85 -6.10 2.41 16.35
C ALA A 85 -4.67 2.91 16.08
N MET A 86 -4.36 3.24 14.83
CA MET A 86 -3.05 3.77 14.45
C MET A 86 -2.79 5.16 15.05
N GLN A 87 -3.80 6.03 15.11
CA GLN A 87 -3.72 7.33 15.78
C GLN A 87 -3.37 7.15 17.26
N GLU A 88 -4.13 6.32 17.97
CA GLU A 88 -3.93 6.10 19.40
C GLU A 88 -2.51 5.57 19.69
N GLN A 89 -2.04 4.60 18.92
CA GLN A 89 -0.72 4.05 19.09
C GLN A 89 0.38 5.07 18.76
N LEU A 90 0.27 5.82 17.64
CA LEU A 90 1.24 6.86 17.28
C LEU A 90 1.31 7.97 18.35
N GLN A 91 0.17 8.34 18.93
CA GLN A 91 0.08 9.37 19.96
C GLN A 91 0.94 9.03 21.19
N ARG A 92 1.08 7.75 21.54
CA ARG A 92 1.94 7.29 22.65
C ARG A 92 3.42 7.57 22.42
N PHE A 93 3.85 7.73 21.17
CA PHE A 93 5.24 8.05 20.81
C PHE A 93 5.48 9.57 20.69
N VAL A 94 4.45 10.41 20.82
CA VAL A 94 4.58 11.87 20.81
C VAL A 94 5.08 12.33 22.18
N PHE A 95 6.40 12.29 22.37
CA PHE A 95 7.06 12.79 23.57
C PHE A 95 7.88 14.03 23.28
N ARG A 96 7.51 15.16 23.89
CA ARG A 96 8.21 16.47 23.77
C ARG A 96 8.38 16.97 22.33
N ARG A 97 7.57 16.49 21.39
CA ARG A 97 7.53 16.93 19.99
C ARG A 97 6.30 17.79 19.74
N LYS A 98 6.47 18.85 18.98
CA LYS A 98 5.42 19.72 18.45
C LYS A 98 4.81 19.09 17.20
N VAL A 99 4.09 17.99 17.41
CA VAL A 99 3.36 17.25 16.38
C VAL A 99 2.03 16.77 16.94
N GLN A 100 0.98 16.84 16.14
CA GLN A 100 -0.32 16.26 16.42
C GLN A 100 -0.59 15.14 15.43
N VAL A 101 -1.17 14.03 15.91
CA VAL A 101 -1.68 12.97 15.04
C VAL A 101 -3.18 13.17 14.95
N VAL A 102 -3.68 13.52 13.77
CA VAL A 102 -5.10 13.88 13.57
C VAL A 102 -5.75 13.01 12.51
N ARG A 103 -7.07 12.85 12.61
CA ARG A 103 -7.91 12.22 11.58
C ARG A 103 -8.60 13.35 10.81
N PRO A 104 -8.21 13.64 9.55
CA PRO A 104 -8.90 14.62 8.73
C PRO A 104 -10.39 14.23 8.58
N SER A 105 -11.28 15.20 8.70
CA SER A 105 -12.72 15.02 8.49
C SER A 105 -13.18 15.70 7.19
N GLY A 106 -14.30 15.23 6.64
CA GLY A 106 -14.89 15.80 5.42
C GLY A 106 -14.08 15.56 4.16
N LEU A 107 -13.10 14.65 4.19
CA LEU A 107 -12.34 14.22 3.02
C LEU A 107 -12.75 12.81 2.60
N GLU A 108 -12.79 12.59 1.31
CA GLU A 108 -13.05 11.31 0.66
C GLU A 108 -11.88 10.93 -0.23
N VAL A 109 -11.60 9.63 -0.31
CA VAL A 109 -10.65 9.06 -1.25
C VAL A 109 -11.41 8.48 -2.43
N THR A 110 -11.09 8.96 -3.63
CA THR A 110 -11.67 8.48 -4.89
C THR A 110 -10.58 8.01 -5.83
N ALA A 111 -10.94 7.15 -6.77
CA ALA A 111 -10.03 6.65 -7.78
C ALA A 111 -10.63 6.72 -9.17
N SER A 112 -9.76 6.67 -10.18
CA SER A 112 -10.12 6.54 -11.58
C SER A 112 -9.10 5.69 -12.32
N PHE A 113 -9.55 5.02 -13.38
CA PHE A 113 -8.68 4.37 -14.38
C PHE A 113 -8.34 5.34 -15.52
N ALA A 114 -8.03 6.58 -15.14
CA ALA A 114 -7.60 7.66 -16.02
C ALA A 114 -6.24 8.18 -15.56
N ALA A 115 -5.52 8.83 -16.47
CA ALA A 115 -4.26 9.48 -16.11
C ALA A 115 -4.55 10.66 -15.18
N PRO A 116 -3.70 10.90 -14.17
CA PRO A 116 -3.81 12.11 -13.36
C PRO A 116 -3.65 13.36 -14.25
N VAL A 117 -4.34 14.43 -13.92
CA VAL A 117 -4.25 15.71 -14.65
C VAL A 117 -2.94 16.41 -14.32
N SER A 118 -2.53 16.36 -13.06
CA SER A 118 -1.47 17.19 -12.50
C SER A 118 -0.44 16.41 -11.69
N ALA A 119 -0.75 15.22 -11.19
CA ALA A 119 0.23 14.33 -10.54
C ALA A 119 1.11 13.62 -11.57
N ALA A 120 2.32 13.20 -11.20
CA ALA A 120 3.18 12.37 -12.05
C ALA A 120 4.21 11.62 -11.21
N GLY A 121 4.19 10.28 -11.25
CA GLY A 121 4.99 9.44 -10.38
C GLY A 121 4.83 9.83 -8.90
N ALA A 122 5.94 10.14 -8.24
CA ALA A 122 5.97 10.57 -6.85
C ALA A 122 5.52 12.03 -6.63
N ARG A 123 5.36 12.84 -7.68
CA ARG A 123 4.93 14.23 -7.56
C ARG A 123 3.42 14.30 -7.35
N ILE A 124 3.01 14.95 -6.26
CA ILE A 124 1.63 15.23 -5.92
C ILE A 124 1.07 16.28 -6.89
N GLY A 125 -0.14 16.04 -7.39
CA GLY A 125 -0.94 16.98 -8.14
C GLY A 125 -1.87 17.77 -7.22
N LEU A 126 -2.12 19.05 -7.54
CA LEU A 126 -3.10 19.88 -6.85
C LEU A 126 -4.10 20.41 -7.88
N ALA A 127 -5.39 20.17 -7.64
CA ALA A 127 -6.50 20.63 -8.48
C ALA A 127 -7.56 21.31 -7.60
N GLY A 128 -7.42 22.62 -7.40
CA GLY A 128 -8.15 23.33 -6.34
C GLY A 128 -7.73 22.79 -4.98
N ASP A 129 -8.70 22.39 -4.15
CA ASP A 129 -8.45 21.77 -2.84
C ASP A 129 -8.21 20.26 -2.91
N ALA A 130 -8.28 19.65 -4.10
CA ALA A 130 -8.05 18.23 -4.28
C ALA A 130 -6.56 17.92 -4.43
N ILE A 131 -6.12 16.88 -3.74
CA ILE A 131 -4.81 16.27 -3.86
C ILE A 131 -4.94 15.08 -4.81
N GLU A 132 -4.07 15.00 -5.82
CA GLU A 132 -4.07 13.94 -6.82
C GLU A 132 -2.75 13.15 -6.75
N LEU A 133 -2.84 11.83 -6.87
CA LEU A 133 -1.71 10.90 -6.87
C LEU A 133 -1.73 10.05 -8.15
N ASP A 134 -0.54 9.84 -8.71
CA ASP A 134 -0.34 8.95 -9.84
C ASP A 134 -0.12 7.51 -9.36
N TYR A 135 -1.08 6.64 -9.65
CA TYR A 135 -1.04 5.20 -9.35
C TYR A 135 -0.84 4.36 -10.63
N GLY A 136 -0.50 4.99 -11.75
CA GLY A 136 -0.21 4.29 -13.00
C GLY A 136 1.13 3.57 -12.98
N ASP A 137 1.26 2.58 -13.85
CA ASP A 137 2.48 1.78 -14.07
C ASP A 137 3.16 2.06 -15.42
N GLY A 138 2.60 3.01 -16.18
CA GLY A 138 3.01 3.35 -17.55
C GLY A 138 2.23 2.62 -18.65
N ASN A 139 1.55 1.52 -18.33
CA ASN A 139 0.70 0.75 -19.24
C ASN A 139 -0.80 0.97 -18.96
N GLU A 140 -1.21 0.93 -17.70
CA GLU A 140 -2.55 1.24 -17.23
C GLU A 140 -2.54 2.54 -16.43
N ALA A 141 -3.32 3.51 -16.87
CA ALA A 141 -3.48 4.75 -16.14
C ALA A 141 -4.37 4.52 -14.92
N ARG A 142 -3.89 4.92 -13.75
CA ARG A 142 -4.63 4.93 -12.49
C ARG A 142 -4.31 6.20 -11.73
N SER A 143 -5.33 6.85 -11.22
CA SER A 143 -5.18 8.04 -10.39
C SER A 143 -6.02 7.92 -9.14
N LEU A 144 -5.52 8.46 -8.05
CA LEU A 144 -6.23 8.57 -6.78
C LEU A 144 -6.35 10.04 -6.41
N ARG A 145 -7.50 10.43 -5.87
CA ARG A 145 -7.78 11.79 -5.44
C ARG A 145 -8.30 11.82 -4.01
N ILE A 146 -7.77 12.76 -3.24
CA ILE A 146 -8.21 13.10 -1.88
C ILE A 146 -8.83 14.49 -1.97
N ALA A 147 -10.13 14.61 -1.74
CA ALA A 147 -10.86 15.87 -1.87
C ALA A 147 -11.99 15.94 -0.83
N ALA A 148 -12.66 17.09 -0.73
CA ALA A 148 -13.89 17.19 0.04
C ALA A 148 -14.89 16.12 -0.43
N THR A 149 -15.65 15.54 0.50
CA THR A 149 -16.63 14.50 0.17
C THR A 149 -17.68 15.03 -0.81
N THR A 150 -17.88 14.31 -1.93
CA THR A 150 -18.82 14.71 -2.99
C THR A 150 -19.83 13.62 -3.35
N GLU A 151 -20.00 12.60 -2.49
CA GLU A 151 -20.83 11.41 -2.76
C GLU A 151 -20.46 10.73 -4.09
N ALA A 152 -19.15 10.51 -4.31
CA ALA A 152 -18.73 9.74 -5.47
C ALA A 152 -19.38 8.34 -5.44
N PRO A 153 -19.78 7.80 -6.60
CA PRO A 153 -20.43 6.50 -6.63
C PRO A 153 -19.48 5.43 -6.07
N ALA A 154 -19.99 4.64 -5.12
CA ALA A 154 -19.32 3.43 -4.68
C ALA A 154 -19.79 2.26 -5.57
N GLY A 155 -18.91 1.78 -6.43
CA GLY A 155 -19.17 0.63 -7.30
C GLY A 155 -18.29 -0.56 -6.90
N THR A 156 -18.90 -1.69 -6.56
CA THR A 156 -18.17 -2.93 -6.24
C THR A 156 -17.24 -3.38 -7.39
N PRO A 157 -17.65 -3.38 -8.68
CA PRO A 157 -16.78 -3.83 -9.76
C PRO A 157 -15.52 -2.98 -9.94
N GLU A 158 -15.62 -1.65 -9.80
CA GLU A 158 -14.49 -0.72 -9.90
C GLU A 158 -13.54 -0.88 -8.72
N ILE A 159 -14.08 -1.05 -7.50
CA ILE A 159 -13.30 -1.30 -6.28
C ILE A 159 -12.55 -2.64 -6.40
N ASP A 160 -13.21 -3.70 -6.87
CA ASP A 160 -12.58 -5.01 -7.05
C ASP A 160 -11.49 -4.97 -8.12
N ARG A 161 -11.71 -4.23 -9.22
CA ARG A 161 -10.67 -3.98 -10.23
C ARG A 161 -9.50 -3.20 -9.65
N TRP A 162 -9.76 -2.20 -8.81
CA TRP A 162 -8.71 -1.41 -8.14
C TRP A 162 -7.86 -2.29 -7.23
N ARG A 163 -8.51 -3.10 -6.38
CA ARG A 163 -7.85 -4.09 -5.53
C ARG A 163 -7.06 -5.11 -6.34
N ALA A 164 -7.62 -5.63 -7.43
CA ALA A 164 -6.89 -6.56 -8.31
C ALA A 164 -5.66 -5.90 -8.93
N SER A 165 -5.73 -4.62 -9.32
CA SER A 165 -4.56 -3.87 -9.80
C SER A 165 -3.55 -3.64 -8.67
N ASP A 166 -3.96 -3.35 -7.42
CA ASP A 166 -3.05 -3.33 -6.26
C ASP A 166 -2.30 -4.67 -6.09
N LEU A 167 -3.01 -5.80 -6.15
CA LEU A 167 -2.41 -7.13 -6.02
C LEU A 167 -1.41 -7.42 -7.14
N ARG A 168 -1.72 -7.06 -8.40
CA ARG A 168 -0.78 -7.20 -9.53
C ARG A 168 0.54 -6.49 -9.29
N HIS A 169 0.50 -5.34 -8.62
CA HIS A 169 1.68 -4.57 -8.28
C HIS A 169 2.37 -5.04 -6.99
N GLY A 170 1.89 -6.11 -6.37
CA GLY A 170 2.44 -6.61 -5.11
C GLY A 170 2.20 -5.64 -3.95
N LEU A 171 1.09 -4.91 -3.96
CA LEU A 171 0.66 -4.07 -2.85
C LEU A 171 -0.26 -4.89 -1.94
N PRO A 172 0.25 -5.43 -0.82
CA PRO A 172 -0.55 -6.27 0.07
C PRO A 172 -1.55 -5.44 0.88
N ARG A 173 -2.70 -6.05 1.19
CA ARG A 173 -3.63 -5.63 2.24
C ARG A 173 -3.57 -6.62 3.40
N LEU A 174 -3.25 -6.11 4.58
CA LEU A 174 -3.08 -6.85 5.82
C LEU A 174 -4.37 -6.72 6.67
N GLY A 175 -5.19 -7.77 6.62
CA GLY A 175 -6.30 -7.92 7.56
C GLY A 175 -5.80 -7.95 9.01
N PRO A 176 -6.68 -7.70 10.02
CA PRO A 176 -6.28 -7.63 11.42
C PRO A 176 -5.47 -8.84 11.92
N ALA A 177 -5.80 -10.05 11.44
CA ALA A 177 -5.08 -11.27 11.80
C ALA A 177 -3.63 -11.25 11.30
N GLN A 178 -3.37 -10.69 10.10
CA GLN A 178 -2.07 -10.72 9.41
C GLN A 178 -1.12 -9.59 9.81
N ARG A 179 -1.64 -8.55 10.46
CA ARG A 179 -0.79 -7.47 10.99
C ARG A 179 0.21 -8.04 11.98
N GLU A 180 1.40 -7.47 11.98
CA GLU A 180 2.52 -7.86 12.83
C GLU A 180 3.05 -9.29 12.63
N GLN A 181 2.59 -10.03 11.62
CA GLN A 181 3.12 -11.36 11.30
C GLN A 181 4.37 -11.31 10.40
N TRP A 182 4.38 -10.37 9.45
CA TRP A 182 5.32 -10.39 8.33
C TRP A 182 6.42 -9.33 8.47
N THR A 183 7.63 -9.63 8.02
CA THR A 183 8.66 -8.59 7.83
C THR A 183 8.50 -7.89 6.47
N PRO A 184 9.04 -6.68 6.28
CA PRO A 184 9.00 -6.00 4.97
C PRO A 184 9.50 -6.85 3.81
N GLN A 185 10.57 -7.62 4.02
CA GLN A 185 11.14 -8.48 2.98
C GLN A 185 10.26 -9.69 2.65
N GLN A 186 9.56 -10.25 3.64
CA GLN A 186 8.60 -11.34 3.38
C GLN A 186 7.43 -10.87 2.53
N LEU A 187 7.07 -9.58 2.65
CA LEU A 187 6.06 -8.92 1.84
C LEU A 187 6.63 -8.30 0.55
N SER A 188 7.92 -8.50 0.26
CA SER A 188 8.61 -7.93 -0.90
C SER A 188 8.46 -6.42 -1.06
N LEU A 189 8.41 -5.67 0.07
CA LEU A 189 8.18 -4.22 0.08
C LEU A 189 9.34 -3.40 -0.50
N GLU A 190 10.49 -4.01 -0.76
CA GLU A 190 11.59 -3.41 -1.52
C GLU A 190 11.17 -3.01 -2.93
N ARG A 191 10.21 -3.75 -3.52
CA ARG A 191 9.66 -3.44 -4.85
C ARG A 191 8.92 -2.10 -4.89
N LEU A 192 8.36 -1.70 -3.75
CA LEU A 192 7.66 -0.42 -3.57
C LEU A 192 8.58 0.66 -3.01
N ASN A 193 9.86 0.34 -2.73
CA ASN A 193 10.77 1.20 -1.98
C ASN A 193 10.18 1.65 -0.63
N ALA A 194 9.41 0.80 0.06
CA ALA A 194 8.62 1.23 1.24
C ALA A 194 9.40 1.27 2.56
N PHE A 195 10.71 0.97 2.54
CA PHE A 195 11.59 1.07 3.70
C PHE A 195 13.02 1.40 3.28
N SER A 196 13.79 2.01 4.18
CA SER A 196 15.18 2.37 3.94
C SER A 196 16.11 1.67 4.93
N VAL A 197 17.09 0.94 4.40
CA VAL A 197 18.19 0.35 5.19
C VAL A 197 19.34 1.33 5.43
N LYS A 198 19.29 2.52 4.82
CA LYS A 198 20.36 3.53 4.84
C LYS A 198 20.08 4.69 5.79
N LYS A 199 18.83 4.90 6.19
CA LYS A 199 18.46 6.01 7.07
C LYS A 199 18.82 5.73 8.53
N GLY A 200 18.64 6.75 9.37
CA GLY A 200 18.82 6.64 10.82
C GLY A 200 17.86 5.66 11.51
N CYS A 201 17.91 5.62 12.85
CA CYS A 201 17.17 4.65 13.66
C CYS A 201 15.64 4.76 13.51
N TYR A 202 14.97 3.61 13.34
CA TYR A 202 13.52 3.44 13.46
C TYR A 202 13.20 2.08 14.11
N PRO A 203 12.02 1.92 14.74
CA PRO A 203 11.61 0.65 15.34
C PRO A 203 11.70 -0.52 14.37
N GLY A 204 12.38 -1.60 14.78
CA GLY A 204 12.53 -2.81 13.96
C GLY A 204 13.61 -2.76 12.88
N GLN A 205 14.34 -1.64 12.72
CA GLN A 205 15.40 -1.50 11.71
C GLN A 205 16.46 -2.59 11.82
N GLU A 206 16.90 -2.97 13.02
CA GLU A 206 17.95 -3.99 13.19
C GLU A 206 17.59 -5.30 12.48
N ILE A 207 16.34 -5.75 12.62
CA ILE A 207 15.83 -6.97 11.96
C ILE A 207 15.80 -6.80 10.45
N VAL A 208 15.35 -5.63 9.98
CA VAL A 208 15.29 -5.30 8.54
C VAL A 208 16.69 -5.25 7.93
N ALA A 209 17.61 -4.50 8.54
CA ALA A 209 18.98 -4.34 8.10
C ALA A 209 19.75 -5.67 8.13
N ARG A 210 19.63 -6.45 9.20
CA ARG A 210 20.26 -7.79 9.28
C ARG A 210 19.80 -8.70 8.15
N THR A 211 18.50 -8.71 7.85
CA THR A 211 17.95 -9.52 6.75
C THR A 211 18.44 -9.04 5.38
N HIS A 212 18.72 -7.74 5.21
CA HIS A 212 19.23 -7.19 3.97
C HIS A 212 20.73 -7.43 3.75
N PHE A 213 21.56 -7.21 4.78
CA PHE A 213 23.03 -7.26 4.65
C PHE A 213 23.64 -8.63 4.93
N LEU A 214 23.05 -9.39 5.85
CA LEU A 214 23.62 -10.66 6.33
C LEU A 214 22.75 -11.87 5.93
N GLY A 215 21.47 -11.62 5.67
CA GLY A 215 20.51 -12.64 5.25
C GLY A 215 20.14 -12.54 3.78
N LYS A 216 19.40 -13.55 3.31
CA LYS A 216 18.50 -13.43 2.18
C LYS A 216 17.09 -13.72 2.69
N ALA A 217 16.11 -12.99 2.19
CA ALA A 217 14.71 -13.33 2.44
C ALA A 217 14.42 -14.69 1.80
N LYS A 218 14.21 -15.71 2.65
CA LYS A 218 13.88 -17.07 2.21
C LYS A 218 12.42 -17.21 1.78
N ARG A 219 11.61 -16.17 2.01
CA ARG A 219 10.22 -16.09 1.59
C ARG A 219 9.98 -14.73 0.95
N GLY A 220 9.07 -14.69 0.00
CA GLY A 220 8.66 -13.46 -0.67
C GLY A 220 7.21 -13.54 -1.12
N LEU A 221 6.73 -12.41 -1.59
CA LEU A 221 5.39 -12.25 -2.13
C LEU A 221 5.30 -12.89 -3.53
N ALA A 222 4.24 -13.62 -3.80
CA ALA A 222 3.92 -14.17 -5.10
C ALA A 222 2.44 -13.93 -5.43
N LEU A 223 2.14 -13.76 -6.72
CA LEU A 223 0.81 -13.48 -7.23
C LEU A 223 0.24 -14.74 -7.88
N PHE A 224 -1.01 -15.06 -7.58
CA PHE A 224 -1.70 -16.21 -8.15
C PHE A 224 -3.09 -15.82 -8.65
N GLN A 225 -3.55 -16.58 -9.63
CA GLN A 225 -4.94 -16.63 -10.04
C GLN A 225 -5.53 -18.00 -9.72
N ALA A 226 -6.76 -17.98 -9.23
CA ALA A 226 -7.59 -19.14 -8.97
C ALA A 226 -8.89 -19.02 -9.78
N ASP A 227 -9.37 -20.11 -10.34
CA ASP A 227 -10.67 -20.18 -11.02
C ASP A 227 -11.81 -20.52 -10.04
N ALA A 228 -11.69 -19.99 -8.81
CA ALA A 228 -12.69 -20.05 -7.75
C ALA A 228 -12.44 -18.93 -6.73
N THR A 229 -13.38 -18.74 -5.80
CA THR A 229 -13.17 -17.93 -4.59
C THR A 229 -12.19 -18.64 -3.66
N VAL A 230 -11.33 -17.87 -3.00
CA VAL A 230 -10.34 -18.37 -2.03
C VAL A 230 -10.37 -17.46 -0.81
N ALA A 231 -10.36 -18.02 0.40
CA ALA A 231 -10.32 -17.22 1.61
C ALA A 231 -8.96 -16.52 1.83
N SER A 232 -8.99 -15.31 2.39
CA SER A 232 -7.78 -14.76 3.01
C SER A 232 -7.32 -15.66 4.16
N ASP A 233 -6.01 -15.73 4.43
CA ASP A 233 -5.37 -16.61 5.43
C ASP A 233 -5.39 -18.12 5.13
N ALA A 234 -5.99 -18.54 4.00
CA ALA A 234 -5.94 -19.91 3.52
C ALA A 234 -4.48 -20.41 3.38
N ASP A 235 -4.26 -21.68 3.72
CA ASP A 235 -2.97 -22.32 3.53
C ASP A 235 -2.73 -22.60 2.04
N ILE A 236 -1.49 -22.35 1.60
CA ILE A 236 -1.03 -22.76 0.27
C ILE A 236 -0.15 -23.99 0.42
N SER A 237 -0.47 -25.05 -0.34
CA SER A 237 0.27 -26.31 -0.36
C SER A 237 0.72 -26.71 -1.76
N ASP A 238 1.67 -27.63 -1.85
CA ASP A 238 2.07 -28.33 -3.09
C ASP A 238 1.38 -29.71 -3.23
N GLY A 239 0.33 -29.96 -2.43
CA GLY A 239 -0.33 -31.26 -2.31
C GLY A 239 0.35 -32.24 -1.33
N GLN A 240 1.55 -31.94 -0.85
CA GLN A 240 2.26 -32.76 0.17
C GLN A 240 2.43 -32.01 1.49
N GLN A 241 2.70 -30.72 1.44
CA GLN A 241 2.95 -29.89 2.62
C GLN A 241 2.47 -28.45 2.43
N THR A 242 2.18 -27.78 3.55
CA THR A 242 1.88 -26.34 3.54
C THR A 242 3.17 -25.53 3.35
N LEU A 243 3.20 -24.70 2.31
CA LEU A 243 4.32 -23.83 1.96
C LEU A 243 4.15 -22.40 2.46
N GLY A 244 2.92 -21.92 2.60
CA GLY A 244 2.66 -20.56 3.07
C GLY A 244 1.18 -20.24 3.18
N LYS A 245 0.87 -18.94 3.12
CA LYS A 245 -0.49 -18.44 3.34
C LYS A 245 -0.89 -17.40 2.33
N VAL A 246 -2.18 -17.43 1.96
CA VAL A 246 -2.86 -16.36 1.24
C VAL A 246 -2.90 -15.12 2.11
N LEU A 247 -2.38 -14.02 1.58
CA LEU A 247 -2.31 -12.74 2.25
C LEU A 247 -3.54 -11.88 1.93
N SER A 248 -3.73 -11.57 0.66
CA SER A 248 -4.79 -10.65 0.20
C SER A 248 -5.47 -11.24 -1.02
N VAL A 249 -6.78 -11.02 -1.14
CA VAL A 249 -7.61 -11.54 -2.23
C VAL A 249 -8.40 -10.40 -2.86
N ALA A 250 -8.48 -10.41 -4.19
CA ALA A 250 -9.41 -9.59 -4.97
C ALA A 250 -10.29 -10.55 -5.78
N GLU A 251 -11.59 -10.54 -5.49
CA GLU A 251 -12.55 -11.38 -6.17
C GLU A 251 -12.87 -10.84 -7.56
N GLY A 252 -13.12 -11.76 -8.48
CA GLY A 252 -13.69 -11.51 -9.79
C GLY A 252 -14.87 -12.46 -10.02
N LYS A 253 -15.50 -12.36 -11.19
CA LYS A 253 -16.65 -13.24 -11.53
C LYS A 253 -16.19 -14.69 -11.70
N GLY A 254 -16.30 -15.48 -10.62
CA GLY A 254 -15.93 -16.90 -10.60
C GLY A 254 -14.42 -17.15 -10.55
N SER A 255 -13.62 -16.15 -10.20
CA SER A 255 -12.17 -16.26 -10.10
C SER A 255 -11.66 -15.37 -8.97
N ALA A 256 -10.47 -15.64 -8.46
CA ALA A 256 -9.79 -14.77 -7.51
C ALA A 256 -8.36 -14.47 -7.99
N LEU A 257 -7.92 -13.24 -7.75
CA LEU A 257 -6.51 -12.88 -7.79
C LEU A 257 -6.03 -12.77 -6.34
N LEU A 258 -4.89 -13.36 -6.01
CA LEU A 258 -4.41 -13.39 -4.63
C LEU A 258 -2.90 -13.17 -4.53
N LEU A 259 -2.50 -12.50 -3.46
CA LEU A 259 -1.11 -12.42 -3.02
C LEU A 259 -0.86 -13.44 -1.92
N ALA A 260 0.32 -14.05 -1.92
CA ALA A 260 0.72 -14.99 -0.89
C ALA A 260 2.19 -14.87 -0.55
N VAL A 261 2.55 -15.29 0.67
CA VAL A 261 3.96 -15.34 1.12
C VAL A 261 4.44 -16.78 1.10
N LEU A 262 5.40 -17.08 0.22
CA LEU A 262 5.91 -18.43 -0.03
C LEU A 262 7.44 -18.48 0.01
N PRO A 263 8.04 -19.67 0.18
CA PRO A 263 9.48 -19.85 0.00
C PRO A 263 9.95 -19.40 -1.37
N SER A 264 11.09 -18.71 -1.41
CA SER A 264 11.68 -18.19 -2.64
C SER A 264 12.26 -19.29 -3.54
N ASP A 265 12.58 -20.45 -2.96
CA ASP A 265 13.16 -21.64 -3.60
C ASP A 265 12.13 -22.77 -3.77
N ARG A 266 10.83 -22.44 -3.75
CA ARG A 266 9.77 -23.43 -4.00
C ARG A 266 9.91 -24.07 -5.39
N GLY A 267 9.58 -25.36 -5.48
CA GLY A 267 9.62 -26.11 -6.74
C GLY A 267 8.55 -25.67 -7.74
N THR A 268 8.48 -26.37 -8.86
CA THR A 268 7.51 -26.12 -9.96
C THR A 268 6.22 -26.93 -9.82
N ALA A 269 5.97 -27.51 -8.64
CA ALA A 269 4.75 -28.26 -8.38
C ALA A 269 3.53 -27.32 -8.46
N THR A 270 2.39 -27.86 -8.89
CA THR A 270 1.12 -27.14 -8.82
C THR A 270 0.83 -26.79 -7.38
N LEU A 271 0.49 -25.53 -7.13
CA LEU A 271 0.11 -25.06 -5.80
C LEU A 271 -1.40 -25.04 -5.65
N TYR A 272 -1.88 -25.24 -4.43
CA TYR A 272 -3.29 -25.29 -4.10
C TYR A 272 -3.59 -24.39 -2.91
N ALA A 273 -4.75 -23.72 -2.92
CA ALA A 273 -5.37 -23.12 -1.75
C ALA A 273 -6.77 -23.71 -1.59
N GLU A 274 -7.07 -24.33 -0.45
CA GLU A 274 -8.40 -24.95 -0.19
C GLU A 274 -8.85 -25.90 -1.34
N ASP A 275 -7.94 -26.76 -1.80
CA ASP A 275 -8.12 -27.68 -2.95
C ASP A 275 -8.28 -27.01 -4.33
N VAL A 276 -8.22 -25.68 -4.41
CA VAL A 276 -8.24 -24.92 -5.67
C VAL A 276 -6.83 -24.79 -6.23
N ALA A 277 -6.62 -25.28 -7.44
CA ALA A 277 -5.34 -25.14 -8.13
C ALA A 277 -5.04 -23.66 -8.46
N LEU A 278 -3.80 -23.25 -8.22
CA LEU A 278 -3.33 -21.90 -8.41
C LEU A 278 -2.44 -21.79 -9.64
N ARG A 279 -2.68 -20.76 -10.46
CA ARG A 279 -1.78 -20.35 -11.54
C ARG A 279 -0.95 -19.17 -11.09
N GLU A 280 0.37 -19.34 -11.00
CA GLU A 280 1.28 -18.24 -10.69
C GLU A 280 1.30 -17.22 -11.84
N LEU A 281 1.27 -15.94 -11.49
CA LEU A 281 1.37 -14.81 -12.41
C LEU A 281 2.56 -13.93 -12.00
N PRO A 282 3.23 -13.26 -12.96
CA PRO A 282 4.27 -12.30 -12.62
C PRO A 282 3.69 -11.08 -11.91
N LEU A 283 4.42 -10.55 -10.92
CA LEU A 283 4.18 -9.22 -10.38
C LEU A 283 4.57 -8.16 -11.41
N VAL A 284 3.84 -7.05 -11.41
CA VAL A 284 4.08 -5.88 -12.27
C VAL A 284 4.77 -4.78 -11.46
N ASP A 285 5.80 -4.17 -12.04
CA ASP A 285 6.49 -3.02 -11.44
C ASP A 285 5.77 -1.70 -11.77
N GLY A 286 6.37 -0.56 -11.47
CA GLY A 286 5.82 0.75 -11.86
C GLY A 286 5.09 1.50 -10.74
N LEU A 287 4.87 0.89 -9.57
CA LEU A 287 4.42 1.58 -8.35
C LEU A 287 5.55 1.98 -7.38
N HIS A 288 6.82 1.91 -7.80
CA HIS A 288 7.90 2.53 -7.05
C HIS A 288 7.70 4.06 -7.09
N ARG A 289 7.84 4.71 -5.94
CA ARG A 289 7.62 6.15 -5.76
C ARG A 289 8.71 6.70 -4.85
#